data_AF-A0AAW9KD84-F1
#
_entry.id   AF-A0AAW9KD84-F1
#
_cell.length_a   1.000
_cell.length_b   1.000
_cell.length_c   1.000
_cell.angle_alpha   90.00
_cell.angle_beta   90.00
_cell.angle_gamma   90.00
#
_symmetry.space_group_name_H-M   'P 1'
#
loop_
_entity.id
_entity.type
_entity.pdbx_description
1 polymer ?
#
loop_
_entity_poly.entity_id
_entity_poly.type
_entity_poly.pdbx_seq_one_letter_code
_entity_poly.pdbx_strand_id
1 'polypeptide(L)'
;MESLGSNLIFNWDNMNRLLEGLLVTLNVAFVSVILSTILGIIFGIVMISKRKVVKIISTIYLESIRIIPLMVWLFIFYFGVPTLLDIHLDSIYVG
;
A
#
# COMPACT_ATOMS: atom_id res chain seq x y z
N MET A 1 10.60 32.81 13.68
CA MET A 1 9.77 31.63 13.33
C MET A 1 10.52 30.31 13.51
N GLU A 2 11.84 30.24 13.23
CA GLU A 2 12.65 29.02 13.46
C GLU A 2 12.69 28.53 14.92
N SER A 3 12.64 29.42 15.91
CA SER A 3 12.61 29.04 17.33
C SER A 3 11.32 28.35 17.77
N LEU A 4 10.22 28.51 17.04
CA LEU A 4 8.94 27.89 17.42
C LEU A 4 8.92 26.40 17.03
N GLY A 5 9.49 26.08 15.86
CA GLY A 5 9.54 24.71 15.34
C GLY A 5 10.42 23.78 16.16
N SER A 6 11.59 24.25 16.61
CA SER A 6 12.45 23.46 17.50
C SER A 6 11.76 23.18 18.83
N ASN A 7 11.15 24.19 19.45
CA ASN A 7 10.42 24.02 20.71
C ASN A 7 9.21 23.08 20.59
N LEU A 8 8.57 22.98 19.43
CA LEU A 8 7.47 22.03 19.19
C LEU A 8 7.98 20.59 19.04
N ILE A 9 9.06 20.35 18.31
CA ILE A 9 9.61 19.01 18.09
C ILE A 9 10.31 18.49 19.35
N PHE A 10 11.06 19.35 20.04
CA PHE A 10 11.77 19.01 21.28
C PHE A 10 10.88 19.07 22.53
N ASN A 11 9.58 19.38 22.37
CA ASN A 11 8.63 19.20 23.46
C ASN A 11 8.46 17.70 23.74
N TRP A 12 8.64 17.30 25.00
CA TRP A 12 8.60 15.90 25.43
C TRP A 12 7.33 15.16 25.00
N ASP A 13 6.18 15.85 25.02
CA ASP A 13 4.90 15.25 24.59
C ASP A 13 4.87 14.93 23.08
N ASN A 14 5.43 15.81 22.24
CA ASN A 14 5.47 15.59 20.81
C ASN A 14 6.50 14.54 20.41
N MET A 15 7.64 14.49 21.10
CA MET A 15 8.66 13.45 20.91
C MET A 15 8.09 12.05 21.18
N ASN A 16 7.31 11.89 22.25
CA ASN A 16 6.63 10.63 22.57
C ASN A 16 5.61 10.24 21.48
N ARG A 17 4.81 11.18 20.98
CA ARG A 17 3.85 10.91 19.90
C ARG A 17 4.52 10.51 18.59
N LEU A 18 5.67 11.11 18.27
CA LEU A 18 6.47 10.73 17.10
C LEU A 18 7.05 9.32 17.24
N LEU A 19 7.57 8.98 18.42
CA LEU A 19 8.07 7.64 18.73
C LEU A 19 6.95 6.59 18.69
N GLU A 20 5.76 6.91 19.20
CA GLU A 20 4.60 6.02 19.13
C GLU A 20 4.17 5.77 17.67
N GLY A 21 4.05 6.83 16.86
CA GLY A 21 3.76 6.70 15.43
C GLY A 21 4.83 5.92 14.66
N LEU A 22 6.10 6.09 15.04
CA LEU A 22 7.22 5.32 14.49
C LEU A 22 7.09 3.83 14.81
N LEU A 23 6.77 3.49 16.06
CA LEU A 23 6.57 2.10 16.48
C LEU A 23 5.39 1.44 15.75
N VAL A 24 4.29 2.16 15.54
CA VAL A 24 3.16 1.67 14.74
C VAL A 24 3.59 1.40 13.30
N THR A 25 4.30 2.35 12.68
CA THR A 25 4.80 2.20 11.30
C THR A 25 5.74 1.01 11.17
N LEU A 26 6.64 0.81 12.14
CA LEU A 26 7.56 -0.34 12.17
C LEU A 26 6.81 -1.67 12.30
N ASN A 27 5.81 -1.76 13.18
CA ASN A 27 4.99 -2.96 13.32
C ASN A 27 4.26 -3.31 12.02
N VAL A 28 3.61 -2.32 11.39
CA VAL A 28 2.90 -2.51 10.12
C VAL A 28 3.88 -2.91 9.01
N ALA A 29 5.03 -2.24 8.92
CA ALA A 29 6.06 -2.57 7.93
C ALA A 29 6.57 -4.01 8.10
N PHE A 30 6.82 -4.45 9.34
CA PHE A 30 7.30 -5.79 9.63
C PHE A 30 6.30 -6.87 9.19
N VAL A 31 5.02 -6.71 9.54
CA VAL A 31 3.95 -7.62 9.11
C VAL A 31 3.80 -7.62 7.59
N SER A 32 3.82 -6.43 6.96
CA SER A 32 3.73 -6.28 5.51
C SER A 32 4.88 -6.98 4.78
N VAL A 33 6.11 -6.87 5.29
CA VAL A 33 7.29 -7.53 4.70
C VAL A 33 7.15 -9.05 4.77
N ILE A 34 6.72 -9.60 5.90
CA ILE A 34 6.53 -11.05 6.04
C ILE A 34 5.48 -11.55 5.05
N LEU A 35 4.31 -10.91 5.00
CA LEU A 35 3.23 -11.28 4.09
C LEU A 35 3.63 -11.14 2.62
N SER A 36 4.26 -10.02 2.26
CA SER A 36 4.75 -9.77 0.91
C SER A 36 5.81 -10.78 0.49
N THR A 37 6.66 -11.23 1.42
CA THR A 37 7.69 -12.24 1.15
C THR A 37 7.05 -13.59 0.86
N ILE A 38 6.10 -14.04 1.69
CA ILE A 38 5.40 -15.31 1.50
C ILE A 38 4.67 -15.32 0.15
N LEU A 39 3.89 -14.26 -0.14
CA LEU A 39 3.18 -14.14 -1.41
C LEU A 39 4.15 -14.06 -2.59
N GLY A 40 5.21 -13.27 -2.47
CA GLY A 40 6.24 -13.13 -3.51
C GLY A 40 6.93 -14.46 -3.85
N ILE A 41 7.21 -15.29 -2.84
CA ILE A 41 7.77 -16.64 -3.03
C ILE A 41 6.78 -17.55 -3.75
N ILE A 42 5.50 -17.55 -3.34
CA ILE A 42 4.46 -18.36 -4.01
C ILE A 42 4.34 -17.97 -5.48
N PHE A 43 4.22 -16.67 -5.78
CA PHE A 43 4.16 -16.19 -7.17
C PHE A 43 5.44 -16.49 -7.96
N GLY A 44 6.61 -16.41 -7.32
CA GLY A 44 7.89 -16.79 -7.92
C GLY A 44 7.94 -18.28 -8.30
N ILE A 45 7.45 -19.17 -7.43
CA ILE A 45 7.36 -20.61 -7.70
C ILE A 45 6.35 -20.89 -8.82
N VAL A 46 5.20 -20.23 -8.81
CA VAL A 46 4.17 -20.35 -9.86
C VAL A 46 4.73 -19.97 -11.24
N MET A 47 5.64 -18.99 -11.31
CA MET A 47 6.29 -18.58 -12.56
C MET A 47 7.28 -19.64 -13.10
N ILE A 48 7.84 -20.49 -12.25
CA ILE A 48 8.75 -21.60 -12.64
C ILE A 48 7.95 -22.84 -13.07
N SER A 49 6.64 -22.89 -12.79
CA SER A 49 5.78 -24.01 -13.15
C SER A 49 5.77 -24.29 -14.66
N LYS A 50 5.77 -25.58 -15.03
CA LYS A 50 5.86 -26.06 -16.42
C LYS A 50 4.68 -25.63 -17.31
N ARG A 51 3.55 -25.21 -16.73
CA ARG A 51 2.38 -24.78 -17.49
C ARG A 51 2.59 -23.36 -18.04
N LYS A 52 2.89 -23.27 -19.34
CA LYS A 52 3.09 -22.01 -20.09
C LYS A 52 1.98 -20.97 -19.84
N VAL A 53 0.72 -21.40 -19.78
CA VAL A 53 -0.43 -20.50 -19.54
C VAL A 53 -0.34 -19.77 -18.21
N VAL A 54 -0.07 -20.50 -17.12
CA VAL A 54 0.02 -19.93 -15.76
C VAL A 54 1.20 -18.97 -15.67
N LYS A 55 2.34 -19.36 -16.27
CA LYS A 55 3.52 -18.51 -16.35
C LYS A 55 3.24 -17.20 -17.07
N ILE A 56 2.59 -17.24 -18.24
CA ILE A 56 2.26 -16.05 -19.03
C ILE A 56 1.34 -15.11 -18.25
N ILE A 57 0.28 -15.64 -17.62
CA ILE A 57 -0.65 -14.82 -16.84
C ILE A 57 0.06 -14.15 -15.65
N SER A 58 0.87 -14.91 -14.90
CA SER A 58 1.63 -14.36 -13.76
C SER A 58 2.69 -13.34 -14.20
N THR A 59 3.34 -13.55 -15.34
CA THR A 59 4.28 -12.59 -15.93
C THR A 59 3.58 -11.29 -16.30
N ILE A 60 2.46 -11.36 -17.03
CA ILE A 60 1.69 -10.16 -17.42
C ILE A 60 1.22 -9.39 -16.18
N TYR A 61 0.71 -10.09 -15.17
CA TYR A 61 0.29 -9.47 -13.90
C TYR A 61 1.43 -8.72 -13.22
N LEU A 62 2.59 -9.35 -13.03
CA LEU A 62 3.75 -8.72 -12.37
C LEU A 62 4.37 -7.61 -13.20
N GLU A 63 4.43 -7.76 -14.52
CA GLU A 63 4.89 -6.71 -15.43
C GLU A 63 3.96 -5.50 -15.37
N SER A 64 2.64 -5.71 -15.36
CA SER A 64 1.65 -4.63 -15.25
C SER A 64 1.81 -3.85 -13.94
N ILE A 65 2.02 -4.53 -12.81
CA ILE A 65 2.26 -3.88 -11.52
C ILE A 65 3.56 -3.05 -11.50
N ARG A 66 4.59 -3.47 -12.25
CA ARG A 66 5.88 -2.77 -12.29
C ARG A 66 5.91 -1.61 -13.30
N ILE A 67 5.22 -1.77 -14.43
CA ILE A 67 5.20 -0.80 -15.52
C ILE A 67 4.22 0.33 -15.20
N ILE A 68 3.07 0.00 -14.58
CA ILE A 68 2.06 0.98 -14.19
C ILE A 68 2.48 1.62 -12.86
N PRO A 69 2.61 2.96 -12.79
CA PRO A 69 2.93 3.65 -11.55
C PRO A 69 1.90 3.35 -10.45
N LEU A 70 2.37 3.23 -9.20
CA LEU A 70 1.48 2.97 -8.06
C LEU A 70 0.35 4.00 -7.93
N MET A 71 0.62 5.25 -8.32
CA MET A 71 -0.40 6.31 -8.34
C MET A 71 -1.55 6.02 -9.31
N VAL A 72 -1.26 5.39 -10.45
CA VAL A 72 -2.31 5.00 -11.41
C VAL A 72 -3.16 3.88 -10.84
N TRP A 73 -2.54 2.89 -10.18
CA TRP A 73 -3.28 1.85 -9.46
C TRP A 73 -4.19 2.45 -8.39
N LEU A 74 -3.68 3.38 -7.57
CA LEU A 74 -4.48 4.07 -6.57
C LEU A 74 -5.66 4.81 -7.20
N PHE A 75 -5.45 5.51 -8.33
CA PHE A 75 -6.52 6.20 -9.05
C PHE A 75 -7.59 5.23 -9.56
N ILE A 76 -7.21 4.10 -10.16
CA ILE A 76 -8.15 3.08 -10.64
C ILE A 76 -8.95 2.48 -9.49
N PHE A 77 -8.32 2.17 -8.35
CA PHE A 77 -9.03 1.63 -7.20
C PHE A 77 -9.92 2.67 -6.50
N TYR A 78 -9.47 3.91 -6.41
CA TYR A 78 -10.21 4.97 -5.72
C TYR A 78 -11.37 5.53 -6.57
N PHE A 79 -11.17 5.73 -7.87
CA PHE A 79 -12.18 6.30 -8.76
C PHE A 79 -12.85 5.26 -9.68
N GLY A 80 -12.12 4.26 -10.16
CA GLY A 80 -12.63 3.29 -11.12
C GLY A 80 -13.52 2.22 -10.51
N VAL A 81 -13.15 1.65 -9.36
CA VAL A 81 -13.91 0.57 -8.71
C VAL A 81 -15.31 1.01 -8.24
N PRO A 82 -15.50 2.19 -7.60
CA PRO A 82 -16.84 2.66 -7.21
C PRO A 82 -17.76 2.87 -8.41
N THR A 83 -17.24 3.45 -9.50
CA THR A 83 -18.00 3.71 -10.74
C THR A 83 -18.35 2.42 -11.50
N LEU A 84 -17.48 1.41 -11.47
CA LEU A 84 -17.73 0.12 -12.13
C LEU A 84 -18.69 -0.80 -11.36
N LEU A 85 -18.69 -0.72 -10.03
CA LEU A 85 -19.58 -1.52 -9.18
C LEU A 85 -20.95 -0.87 -8.99
N ASP A 86 -21.21 0.29 -9.61
CA ASP A 86 -22.42 1.10 -9.45
C ASP A 86 -22.75 1.40 -7.98
N ILE A 87 -21.71 1.34 -7.12
CA ILE A 87 -21.78 1.74 -5.72
C ILE A 87 -21.77 3.26 -5.75
N HIS A 88 -22.93 3.82 -6.05
CA HIS A 88 -23.29 5.15 -5.63
C HIS A 88 -23.15 5.14 -4.11
N LEU A 89 -21.98 5.57 -3.62
CA LEU A 89 -21.90 6.13 -2.28
C LEU A 89 -22.78 7.37 -2.34
N ASP A 90 -24.09 7.17 -2.21
CA ASP A 90 -25.06 8.23 -2.03
C ASP A 90 -24.44 9.15 -0.99
N SER A 91 -24.15 10.37 -1.42
CA SER A 91 -23.66 11.47 -0.61
C SER A 91 -24.81 11.90 0.32
N ILE A 92 -25.21 11.00 1.22
CA ILE A 92 -26.30 11.17 2.17
C ILE A 92 -25.83 10.95 3.62
N TYR A 93 -24.62 10.40 3.84
CA TYR A 93 -24.07 10.19 5.20
C TYR A 93 -22.75 10.89 5.49
N VAL A 94 -22.23 11.72 4.57
CA VAL A 94 -21.19 12.71 4.90
C VAL A 94 -21.84 14.08 4.91
N GLY A 95 -22.72 14.27 5.89
CA GLY A 95 -23.16 15.56 6.41
C GLY A 95 -22.64 15.70 7.83
#